data_AF-A0A938XY65-F1
#
_entry.id   AF-A0A938XY65-F1
#
_cell.length_a   1.000
_cell.length_b   1.000
_cell.length_c   1.000
_cell.angle_alpha   90.00
_cell.angle_beta   90.00
_cell.angle_gamma   90.00
#
_symmetry.space_group_name_H-M   'P 1'
#
loop_
_entity.id
_entity.type
_entity.pdbx_description
1 polymer ?
#
loop_
_entity_poly.entity_id
_entity_poly.type
_entity_poly.pdbx_seq_one_letter_code
_entity_poly.pdbx_strand_id
1 'polypeptide(L)'
;MVIRLIVLVASILLFNACAFLVPKRLSHIEIYATMLFSCFFQLLLDFIFSAKYHLYGYFNENAEWRDLLVILGIYPAISILYVNYIPSGKRWGAKVCYILGWSIFSLIYEWVSLKAGYFYYHGWKFWYSALLYPILLTIVVGNLTFVRNMAKKQKSA
;
A
#
# COMPACT_ATOMS: atom_id res chain seq x y z
N MET A 1 -7.22 -17.98 15.61
CA MET A 1 -6.24 -16.91 15.88
C MET A 1 -4.87 -17.20 15.26
N VAL A 2 -4.26 -18.36 15.50
CA VAL A 2 -2.90 -18.70 15.02
C VAL A 2 -2.77 -18.68 13.49
N ILE A 3 -3.69 -19.32 12.76
CA ILE A 3 -3.64 -19.40 11.28
C ILE A 3 -3.68 -18.00 10.62
N ARG A 4 -4.52 -17.09 11.16
CA ARG A 4 -4.65 -15.70 10.68
C ARG A 4 -3.32 -14.96 10.71
N LEU A 5 -2.60 -15.09 11.83
CA LEU A 5 -1.31 -14.43 12.04
C LEU A 5 -0.20 -15.05 11.19
N ILE A 6 -0.20 -16.37 11.01
CA ILE A 6 0.77 -17.06 10.14
C ILE A 6 0.69 -16.54 8.71
N VAL A 7 -0.52 -16.40 8.15
CA VAL A 7 -0.71 -15.88 6.78
C VAL A 7 -0.24 -14.43 6.68
N LEU A 8 -0.54 -13.59 7.68
CA LEU A 8 -0.07 -12.21 7.72
C LEU A 8 1.46 -12.14 7.77
N VAL A 9 2.09 -12.86 8.69
CA VAL A 9 3.56 -12.88 8.85
C VAL A 9 4.23 -13.42 7.59
N ALA A 10 3.70 -14.47 6.99
CA ALA A 10 4.21 -14.99 5.71
C ALA A 10 4.13 -13.93 4.60
N SER A 11 3.04 -13.16 4.54
CA SER A 11 2.88 -12.06 3.57
C SER A 11 3.87 -10.92 3.83
N ILE A 12 4.08 -10.55 5.10
CA ILE A 12 5.08 -9.56 5.51
C ILE A 12 6.48 -10.01 5.05
N LEU A 13 6.87 -11.25 5.37
CA LEU A 13 8.18 -11.78 5.00
C LEU A 13 8.35 -11.83 3.48
N LEU A 14 7.34 -12.31 2.76
CA LEU A 14 7.36 -12.38 1.30
C LEU A 14 7.54 -10.99 0.67
N PHE A 15 6.71 -10.02 1.04
CA PHE A 15 6.78 -8.70 0.43
C PHE A 15 8.05 -7.95 0.80
N ASN A 16 8.52 -8.06 2.04
CA ASN A 16 9.79 -7.44 2.44
C ASN A 16 10.98 -8.11 1.76
N ALA A 17 10.99 -9.43 1.62
CA ALA A 17 12.03 -10.14 0.86
C ALA A 17 12.03 -9.70 -0.61
N CYS A 18 10.87 -9.67 -1.27
CA CYS A 18 10.73 -9.16 -2.63
C CYS A 18 11.22 -7.72 -2.72
N ALA A 19 10.80 -6.85 -1.80
CA ALA A 19 11.23 -5.46 -1.77
C ALA A 19 12.74 -5.37 -1.62
N PHE A 20 13.36 -6.15 -0.73
CA PHE A 20 14.80 -6.14 -0.50
C PHE A 20 15.60 -6.63 -1.72
N LEU A 21 15.14 -7.70 -2.37
CA LEU A 21 15.84 -8.37 -3.46
C LEU A 21 15.74 -7.64 -4.81
N VAL A 22 14.70 -6.83 -5.03
CA VAL A 22 14.59 -6.10 -6.30
C VAL A 22 15.66 -5.01 -6.42
N PRO A 23 16.28 -4.83 -7.61
CA PRO A 23 17.22 -3.74 -7.83
C PRO A 23 16.50 -2.40 -7.65
N LYS A 24 17.01 -1.58 -6.73
CA LYS A 24 16.43 -0.28 -6.39
C LYS A 24 16.70 0.72 -7.50
N ARG A 25 15.63 1.29 -8.05
CA ARG A 25 15.62 2.37 -9.06
C ARG A 25 15.23 3.73 -8.45
N LEU A 26 15.18 3.77 -7.12
CA LEU A 26 14.80 4.91 -6.31
C LEU A 26 15.99 5.29 -5.43
N SER A 27 16.17 6.58 -5.23
CA SER A 27 17.08 7.14 -4.24
C SER A 27 16.57 6.89 -2.81
N HIS A 28 17.48 6.98 -1.84
CA HIS A 28 17.16 6.78 -0.42
C HIS A 28 16.03 7.70 0.06
N ILE A 29 16.00 8.96 -0.37
CA ILE A 29 14.95 9.91 0.01
C ILE A 29 13.59 9.55 -0.60
N GLU A 30 13.56 9.07 -1.84
CA GLU A 30 12.32 8.61 -2.48
C GLU A 30 11.76 7.37 -1.77
N ILE A 31 12.63 6.43 -1.40
CA ILE A 31 12.25 5.24 -0.63
C ILE A 31 11.66 5.66 0.72
N TYR A 32 12.43 6.42 1.51
CA TYR A 32 12.03 6.85 2.85
C TYR A 32 10.71 7.64 2.84
N ALA A 33 10.63 8.68 1.99
CA ALA A 33 9.45 9.53 1.93
C ALA A 33 8.22 8.77 1.42
N THR A 34 8.39 7.84 0.47
CA THR A 34 7.26 7.06 -0.04
C THR A 34 6.75 6.04 0.98
N MET A 35 7.66 5.35 1.69
CA MET A 35 7.28 4.41 2.76
C MET A 35 6.49 5.13 3.86
N LEU A 36 7.04 6.25 4.38
CA LEU A 36 6.39 7.02 5.42
C LEU A 36 5.05 7.59 4.97
N PHE A 37 4.99 8.17 3.77
CA PHE A 37 3.75 8.67 3.20
C PHE A 37 2.70 7.56 3.10
N SER A 38 3.06 6.39 2.58
CA SER A 38 2.14 5.27 2.44
C SER A 38 1.63 4.74 3.78
N CYS A 39 2.48 4.63 4.81
CA CYS A 39 2.04 4.24 6.15
C CYS A 39 1.11 5.28 6.77
N PHE A 40 1.46 6.57 6.71
CA PHE A 40 0.64 7.64 7.24
C PHE A 40 -0.71 7.72 6.50
N PHE A 41 -0.69 7.62 5.19
CA PHE A 41 -1.90 7.65 4.37
C PHE A 41 -2.81 6.46 4.67
N GLN A 42 -2.25 5.26 4.87
CA GLN A 42 -3.03 4.09 5.29
C GLN A 42 -3.65 4.31 6.68
N LEU A 43 -2.88 4.80 7.66
CA LEU A 43 -3.40 5.13 8.99
C LEU A 43 -4.56 6.14 8.92
N LEU A 44 -4.46 7.14 8.05
CA LEU A 44 -5.52 8.12 7.84
C LEU A 44 -6.80 7.46 7.26
N LEU A 45 -6.65 6.57 6.28
CA LEU A 45 -7.77 5.84 5.69
C LEU A 45 -8.41 4.88 6.71
N ASP A 46 -7.60 4.17 7.50
CA ASP A 46 -8.09 3.29 8.56
C ASP A 46 -8.81 4.11 9.64
N PHE A 47 -8.29 5.28 10.02
CA PHE A 47 -8.97 6.17 10.95
C PHE A 47 -10.35 6.59 10.43
N ILE A 48 -10.46 6.95 9.15
CA ILE A 48 -11.73 7.36 8.55
C ILE A 48 -12.67 6.15 8.39
N PHE A 49 -12.26 5.12 7.65
CA PHE A 49 -13.15 4.06 7.22
C PHE A 49 -13.32 2.94 8.25
N SER A 50 -12.27 2.60 8.98
CA SER A 50 -12.30 1.53 9.99
C SER A 50 -12.72 2.08 11.36
N ALA A 51 -11.98 3.04 11.92
CA ALA A 51 -12.25 3.52 13.28
C ALA A 51 -13.51 4.40 13.37
N LYS A 52 -13.73 5.33 12.43
CA LYS A 52 -14.87 6.26 12.49
C LYS A 52 -16.15 5.68 11.89
N TYR A 53 -16.06 4.98 10.75
CA TYR A 53 -17.23 4.47 10.04
C TYR A 53 -17.45 2.96 10.17
N HIS A 54 -16.54 2.22 10.83
CA HIS A 54 -16.64 0.77 11.04
C HIS A 54 -16.98 -0.01 9.77
N LEU A 55 -16.43 0.38 8.61
CA LEU A 55 -16.78 -0.24 7.33
C LEU A 55 -16.01 -1.56 7.11
N TYR A 56 -14.75 -1.60 7.52
CA TYR A 56 -13.87 -2.76 7.51
C TYR A 56 -12.90 -2.70 8.68
N GLY A 57 -12.15 -3.77 8.94
CA GLY A 57 -11.08 -3.74 9.94
C GLY A 57 -10.18 -4.97 9.90
N TYR A 58 -9.21 -4.99 10.80
CA TYR A 58 -8.26 -6.08 10.98
C TYR A 58 -8.45 -6.74 12.33
N PHE A 59 -8.41 -8.07 12.37
CA PHE A 59 -8.57 -8.93 13.56
C PHE A 59 -9.87 -8.77 14.35
N ASN A 60 -10.13 -7.58 14.91
CA ASN A 60 -11.23 -7.20 15.80
C ASN A 60 -11.76 -5.80 15.42
N GLU A 61 -12.97 -5.45 15.90
CA GLU A 61 -13.61 -4.15 15.63
C GLU A 61 -12.89 -2.94 16.21
N ASN A 62 -12.16 -3.15 17.29
CA ASN A 62 -11.39 -2.09 17.93
C ASN A 62 -9.97 -2.08 17.41
N ALA A 63 -9.43 -0.89 17.20
CA ALA A 63 -8.04 -0.72 16.81
C ALA A 63 -7.10 -1.34 17.84
N GLU A 64 -6.21 -2.21 17.37
CA GLU A 64 -5.26 -2.93 18.20
C GLU A 64 -3.84 -2.78 17.65
N TRP A 65 -2.85 -3.03 18.52
CA TRP A 65 -1.44 -2.99 18.13
C TRP A 65 -1.10 -3.96 17.00
N ARG A 66 -1.89 -5.03 16.82
CA ARG A 66 -1.72 -6.02 15.74
C ARG A 66 -2.00 -5.44 14.36
N ASP A 67 -2.84 -4.43 14.26
CA ASP A 67 -3.18 -3.77 13.00
C ASP A 67 -1.96 -3.04 12.44
N LEU A 68 -1.08 -2.56 13.34
CA LEU A 68 0.21 -1.97 12.98
C LEU A 68 1.12 -2.97 12.25
N LEU A 69 0.96 -4.29 12.43
CA LEU A 69 1.72 -5.27 11.66
C LEU A 69 1.35 -5.23 10.18
N VAL A 70 0.09 -4.97 9.86
CA VAL A 70 -0.35 -4.78 8.47
C VAL A 70 0.27 -3.49 7.94
N ILE A 71 0.10 -2.40 8.69
CA ILE A 71 0.50 -1.05 8.25
C ILE A 71 2.03 -0.94 8.11
N LEU A 72 2.79 -1.36 9.10
CA LEU A 72 4.25 -1.24 9.11
C LEU A 72 4.94 -2.43 8.43
N GLY A 73 4.30 -3.60 8.40
CA GLY A 73 4.87 -4.81 7.79
C GLY A 73 4.64 -4.91 6.29
N ILE A 74 3.48 -4.47 5.78
CA ILE A 74 3.11 -4.66 4.36
C ILE A 74 3.30 -3.37 3.55
N TYR A 75 2.76 -2.24 4.02
CA TYR A 75 2.69 -1.01 3.20
C TYR A 75 4.06 -0.45 2.80
N PRO A 76 5.12 -0.47 3.64
CA PRO A 76 6.44 -0.04 3.19
C PRO A 76 6.98 -0.90 2.04
N ALA A 77 6.86 -2.22 2.15
CA ALA A 77 7.34 -3.14 1.12
C ALA A 77 6.56 -2.98 -0.19
N ILE A 78 5.23 -2.95 -0.12
CA ILE A 78 4.36 -2.79 -1.30
C ILE A 78 4.55 -1.42 -1.95
N SER A 79 4.63 -0.34 -1.16
CA SER A 79 4.84 1.00 -1.72
C SER A 79 6.15 1.08 -2.50
N ILE A 80 7.25 0.53 -1.96
CA ILE A 80 8.53 0.45 -2.69
C ILE A 80 8.36 -0.36 -3.97
N LEU A 81 7.84 -1.59 -3.89
CA LEU A 81 7.68 -2.47 -5.06
C LEU A 81 6.87 -1.78 -6.17
N TYR A 82 5.78 -1.11 -5.77
CA TYR A 82 4.92 -0.36 -6.66
C TYR A 82 5.64 0.83 -7.32
N VAL A 83 6.27 1.72 -6.55
CA VAL A 83 6.89 2.92 -7.12
C VAL A 83 8.23 2.64 -7.81
N ASN A 84 8.92 1.54 -7.49
CA ASN A 84 10.21 1.19 -8.08
C ASN A 84 10.10 0.92 -9.60
N TYR A 85 8.96 0.41 -10.06
CA TYR A 85 8.73 0.05 -11.46
C TYR A 85 7.70 0.93 -12.18
N ILE A 86 7.24 2.02 -11.55
CA ILE A 86 6.31 2.96 -12.20
C ILE A 86 6.94 3.52 -13.49
N PRO A 87 6.28 3.40 -14.66
CA PRO A 87 6.89 3.74 -15.94
C PRO A 87 6.87 5.26 -16.18
N SER A 88 7.71 5.99 -15.45
CA SER A 88 7.70 7.46 -15.37
C SER A 88 7.97 8.17 -16.71
N GLY A 89 8.72 7.53 -17.62
CA GLY A 89 9.05 8.05 -18.95
C GLY A 89 8.30 7.43 -20.14
N LYS A 90 7.31 6.55 -19.90
CA LYS A 90 6.51 5.94 -20.99
C LYS A 90 5.21 6.71 -21.24
N ARG A 91 4.54 6.39 -22.36
CA ARG A 91 3.22 6.92 -22.73
C ARG A 91 2.23 6.74 -21.57
N TRP A 92 1.32 7.71 -21.41
CA TRP A 92 0.26 7.73 -20.39
C TRP A 92 -0.45 6.37 -20.21
N GLY A 93 -0.79 5.68 -21.30
CA GLY A 93 -1.45 4.38 -21.25
C GLY A 93 -0.68 3.30 -20.49
N ALA A 94 0.66 3.29 -20.56
CA ALA A 94 1.48 2.32 -19.81
C ALA A 94 1.40 2.56 -18.29
N LYS A 95 1.29 3.83 -17.86
CA LYS A 95 1.08 4.17 -16.44
C LYS A 95 -0.30 3.71 -15.96
N VAL A 96 -1.33 3.95 -16.77
CA VAL A 96 -2.70 3.51 -16.45
C VAL A 96 -2.77 1.98 -16.34
N CYS A 97 -2.24 1.23 -17.33
CA CYS A 97 -2.23 -0.23 -17.26
C CYS A 97 -1.44 -0.75 -16.04
N TYR A 98 -0.35 -0.10 -15.68
CA TYR A 98 0.43 -0.44 -14.50
C TYR A 98 -0.36 -0.24 -13.20
N ILE A 99 -1.04 0.91 -13.07
CA ILE A 99 -1.91 1.22 -11.91
C ILE A 99 -3.06 0.22 -11.82
N LEU A 100 -3.70 -0.12 -12.94
CA LEU A 100 -4.78 -1.10 -12.96
C LEU A 100 -4.28 -2.51 -12.61
N GLY A 101 -3.12 -2.92 -13.10
CA GLY A 101 -2.50 -4.20 -12.73
C GLY A 101 -2.24 -4.30 -11.23
N TRP A 102 -1.70 -3.23 -10.63
CA TRP A 102 -1.53 -3.16 -9.18
C TRP A 102 -2.84 -3.07 -8.41
N SER A 103 -3.87 -2.45 -8.97
CA SER A 103 -5.22 -2.43 -8.38
C SER A 103 -5.81 -3.84 -8.33
N ILE A 104 -5.65 -4.63 -9.40
CA ILE A 104 -6.05 -6.04 -9.45
C ILE A 104 -5.27 -6.86 -8.43
N PHE A 105 -3.95 -6.68 -8.34
CA PHE A 105 -3.14 -7.32 -7.32
C PHE A 105 -3.64 -7.02 -5.90
N SER A 106 -3.93 -5.75 -5.60
CA SER A 106 -4.48 -5.35 -4.29
C SER A 106 -5.83 -6.01 -4.00
N LEU A 107 -6.72 -6.09 -4.98
CA LEU A 107 -8.01 -6.79 -4.85
C LEU A 107 -7.84 -8.29 -4.57
N ILE A 108 -6.90 -8.94 -5.25
CA ILE A 108 -6.58 -10.36 -5.01
C ILE A 108 -6.06 -10.52 -3.58
N TYR A 109 -5.14 -9.66 -3.16
CA TYR A 109 -4.58 -9.73 -1.81
C TYR A 109 -5.63 -9.46 -0.73
N GLU A 110 -6.52 -8.48 -0.94
CA GLU A 110 -7.66 -8.21 -0.08
C GLU A 110 -8.57 -9.43 0.04
N TRP A 111 -8.90 -10.08 -1.08
CA TRP A 111 -9.67 -11.32 -1.09
C TRP A 111 -8.98 -12.46 -0.31
N VAL A 112 -7.66 -12.63 -0.49
CA VAL A 112 -6.87 -13.59 0.30
C VAL A 112 -6.91 -13.24 1.78
N SER A 113 -6.86 -11.96 2.14
CA SER A 113 -6.90 -11.47 3.52
C SER A 113 -8.26 -11.75 4.19
N LEU A 114 -9.36 -11.58 3.43
CA LEU A 114 -10.71 -11.97 3.85
C LEU A 114 -10.80 -13.47 4.11
N LYS A 115 -10.24 -14.30 3.21
CA LYS A 115 -10.23 -15.77 3.34
C LYS A 115 -9.35 -16.25 4.49
N ALA A 116 -8.21 -15.59 4.71
CA ALA A 116 -7.34 -15.86 5.84
C ALA A 116 -8.01 -15.48 7.18
N GLY A 117 -8.96 -14.56 7.15
CA GLY A 117 -9.81 -14.18 8.27
C GLY A 117 -9.19 -13.16 9.21
N TYR A 118 -8.08 -12.52 8.82
CA TYR A 118 -7.52 -11.37 9.56
C TYR A 118 -8.05 -10.03 9.06
N PHE A 119 -8.68 -9.99 7.88
CA PHE A 119 -9.40 -8.83 7.37
C PHE A 119 -10.88 -9.17 7.26
N TYR A 120 -11.77 -8.22 7.54
CA TYR A 120 -13.20 -8.43 7.45
C TYR A 120 -13.95 -7.16 7.00
N TYR A 121 -15.15 -7.38 6.46
CA TYR A 121 -16.08 -6.31 6.11
C TYR A 121 -17.24 -6.26 7.09
N HIS A 122 -17.74 -5.06 7.29
CA HIS A 122 -19.02 -4.82 7.94
C HIS A 122 -19.96 -4.11 6.95
N GLY A 123 -19.73 -2.82 6.68
CA GLY A 123 -20.45 -2.04 5.67
C GLY A 123 -19.73 -1.91 4.32
N TRP A 124 -18.47 -2.34 4.25
CA TRP A 124 -17.65 -2.23 3.04
C TRP A 124 -18.00 -3.29 2.01
N LYS A 125 -17.96 -2.90 0.73
CA LYS A 125 -18.21 -3.77 -0.42
C LYS A 125 -16.94 -3.87 -1.24
N PHE A 126 -16.67 -5.05 -1.77
CA PHE A 126 -15.47 -5.35 -2.56
C PHE A 126 -15.28 -4.38 -3.75
N TRP A 127 -16.36 -3.91 -4.37
CA TRP A 127 -16.28 -2.97 -5.49
C TRP A 127 -15.86 -1.54 -5.05
N TYR A 128 -16.06 -1.16 -3.78
CA TYR A 128 -15.51 0.09 -3.26
C TYR A 128 -13.99 0.07 -3.35
N SER A 129 -13.36 -1.04 -2.95
CA SER A 129 -11.90 -1.24 -3.09
C SER A 129 -11.47 -1.18 -4.56
N ALA A 130 -12.25 -1.77 -5.47
CA ALA A 130 -11.94 -1.77 -6.89
C ALA A 130 -11.90 -0.36 -7.50
N LEU A 131 -12.75 0.54 -7.02
CA LEU A 131 -12.74 1.96 -7.41
C LEU A 131 -11.67 2.77 -6.66
N LEU A 132 -11.45 2.46 -5.39
CA LEU A 132 -10.55 3.22 -4.52
C LEU A 132 -9.08 2.96 -4.84
N TYR A 133 -8.67 1.70 -5.05
CA TYR A 133 -7.27 1.35 -5.30
C TYR A 133 -6.58 2.12 -6.43
N PRO A 134 -7.16 2.29 -7.63
CA PRO A 134 -6.51 3.09 -8.66
C PRO A 134 -6.32 4.55 -8.24
N ILE A 135 -7.24 5.10 -7.43
CA ILE A 135 -7.12 6.46 -6.87
C ILE A 135 -5.98 6.51 -5.86
N LEU A 136 -5.94 5.59 -4.89
CA LEU A 136 -4.89 5.55 -3.85
C LEU A 136 -3.49 5.37 -4.47
N LEU A 137 -3.37 4.45 -5.43
CA LEU A 137 -2.12 4.20 -6.14
C LEU A 137 -1.65 5.42 -6.96
N THR A 138 -2.59 6.19 -7.51
CA THR A 138 -2.29 7.45 -8.20
C THR A 138 -1.77 8.50 -7.22
N ILE A 139 -2.37 8.61 -6.03
CA ILE A 139 -1.92 9.54 -4.97
C ILE A 139 -0.47 9.22 -4.54
N VAL A 140 -0.13 7.93 -4.37
CA VAL A 140 1.24 7.51 -4.02
C VAL A 140 2.24 7.89 -5.12
N VAL A 141 1.87 7.77 -6.40
CA VAL A 141 2.72 8.25 -7.52
C VAL A 141 2.84 9.77 -7.52
N GLY A 142 1.77 10.49 -7.16
CA GLY A 142 1.77 11.92 -6.94
C GLY A 142 2.81 12.33 -5.88
N ASN A 143 2.81 11.64 -4.73
CA ASN A 143 3.80 11.85 -3.68
C ASN A 143 5.24 11.62 -4.17
N LEU A 144 5.51 10.52 -4.88
CA LEU A 144 6.84 10.27 -5.47
C LEU A 144 7.26 11.42 -6.40
N THR A 145 6.34 11.89 -7.24
CA THR A 145 6.59 12.98 -8.18
C THR A 145 6.89 14.29 -7.44
N PHE A 146 6.16 14.57 -6.35
CA PHE A 146 6.39 15.71 -5.48
C PHE A 146 7.78 15.67 -4.84
N VAL A 147 8.17 14.53 -4.24
CA VAL A 147 9.49 14.31 -3.63
C VAL A 147 10.61 14.50 -4.66
N ARG A 148 10.46 13.94 -5.86
CA ARG A 148 11.41 14.13 -6.97
C ARG A 148 11.60 15.60 -7.33
N ASN A 149 10.52 16.36 -7.38
CA ASN A 149 10.58 17.77 -7.74
C ASN A 149 11.27 18.60 -6.65
N MET A 150 11.04 18.31 -5.36
CA MET A 150 11.76 18.95 -4.26
C MET A 150 13.26 18.63 -4.29
N ALA A 151 13.62 17.34 -4.46
CA ALA A 151 15.01 16.91 -4.51
C ALA A 151 15.78 17.51 -5.70
N LYS A 152 15.11 17.73 -6.85
CA LYS A 152 15.71 18.42 -8.00
C LYS A 152 15.97 19.90 -7.71
N LYS A 153 14.98 20.61 -7.13
CA LYS A 153 15.14 22.04 -6.78
C LYS A 153 16.30 22.27 -5.83
N GLN A 154 16.50 21.40 -4.84
CA GLN A 154 17.60 21.51 -3.88
C GLN A 154 18.99 21.33 -4.53
N LYS A 155 19.11 20.54 -5.60
CA LYS A 155 20.38 20.37 -6.34
C LYS A 155 20.71 21.53 -7.28
N SER A 156 19.74 22.42 -7.53
CA SER A 156 19.88 23.57 -8.44
C SER A 156 20.08 24.90 -7.71
N ALA A 157 20.06 24.89 -6.37
CA ALA A 157 20.36 26.02 -5.49
C ALA A 157 21.78 25.86 -4.94
#